data_AF-A0A7V1FA68-F1
#
_entry.id   AF-A0A7V1FA68-F1
#
_cell.length_a   1.000
_cell.length_b   1.000
_cell.length_c   1.000
_cell.angle_alpha   90.00
_cell.angle_beta   90.00
_cell.angle_gamma   90.00
#
_symmetry.space_group_name_H-M   'P 1'
#
loop_
_entity.id
_entity.type
_entity.pdbx_description
1 polymer ?
#
loop_
_entity_poly.entity_id
_entity_poly.type
_entity_poly.pdbx_seq_one_letter_code
_entity_poly.pdbx_strand_id
1 'polypeptide(L)'
;RPLLWKTRDLQSRPNNEIYTNTSYRYKFVSVVNAGGTYAWMGLNEKGFAILNSYSGDLQASDSGLTNGLLMRDVLGNCATVAEFQHFLDSTNVTGRQTRANFGVIDSTGQAAIFETGGTFYRKFDANNAAQAPNGYVLRTNFSVTGGGNSGIERYHRTVKLIGDFYSGDTLNYRSILRYQMRDFSDFDSNPVPVPFPERWKPDRPFGYIYTGVSICRSSSVSAVVIQGILTGESPKLSTMWAILGQPASSIALPYWPAAQTPPEAGGDPTAPLCDEANKIKALLFDYLPNTNYIDSYKLRNAEGGGLWARTFPAEDSIFTAAEAQLQQWRTNGVVNISAMENIESGLARYALIQLKQAYTGLISSVSDTQSNTVTAGFSLKQNYPNPFNPMTRIRFSLPVSCTIHLTIYNVTGKAVLTLASGPFKAGTYFVSWSPKALAGGVYFYRLTAKPVTGTRPELIVQTKKLLYLK
;
A
#
# COMPACT_ATOMS: atom_id res chain seq x y z
N ARG A 1 20.24 0.64 -11.82
CA ARG A 1 19.36 -0.39 -12.45
C ARG A 1 18.02 0.27 -12.72
N PRO A 2 17.43 0.12 -13.93
CA PRO A 2 16.14 0.72 -14.24
C PRO A 2 15.05 0.11 -13.34
N LEU A 3 14.08 0.94 -12.95
CA LEU A 3 12.92 0.55 -12.17
C LEU A 3 11.66 0.84 -12.97
N LEU A 4 10.70 -0.07 -12.89
CA LEU A 4 9.41 0.04 -13.56
C LEU A 4 8.33 -0.49 -12.62
N TRP A 5 7.32 0.32 -12.27
CA TRP A 5 6.35 -0.09 -11.25
C TRP A 5 4.93 0.39 -11.50
N LYS A 6 3.98 -0.30 -10.87
CA LYS A 6 2.54 -0.05 -11.00
C LYS A 6 1.78 -0.60 -9.80
N THR A 7 0.72 0.12 -9.41
CA THR A 7 -0.41 -0.43 -8.64
C THR A 7 -1.55 -0.78 -9.60
N ARG A 8 -2.14 -1.97 -9.46
CA ARG A 8 -3.30 -2.39 -10.26
C ARG A 8 -4.57 -2.27 -9.45
N ASP A 9 -5.52 -1.53 -10.02
CA ASP A 9 -6.86 -1.35 -9.49
C ASP A 9 -7.87 -2.14 -10.31
N LEU A 10 -8.77 -2.83 -9.62
CA LEU A 10 -9.87 -3.59 -10.21
C LEU A 10 -11.07 -3.61 -9.26
N GLN A 11 -12.25 -3.23 -9.77
CA GLN A 11 -13.48 -3.14 -8.97
C GLN A 11 -14.11 -4.51 -8.68
N SER A 12 -13.79 -5.55 -9.45
CA SER A 12 -14.39 -6.89 -9.38
C SER A 12 -13.33 -7.99 -9.53
N ARG A 13 -13.45 -9.13 -8.83
CA ARG A 13 -12.49 -10.26 -8.90
C ARG A 13 -11.09 -9.91 -8.35
N PRO A 14 -10.92 -9.77 -7.03
CA PRO A 14 -9.64 -9.39 -6.43
C PRO A 14 -8.56 -10.46 -6.54
N ASN A 15 -8.93 -11.70 -6.84
CA ASN A 15 -8.00 -12.82 -6.86
C ASN A 15 -7.05 -12.71 -8.04
N ASN A 16 -5.76 -12.63 -7.74
CA ASN A 16 -4.66 -12.59 -8.70
C ASN A 16 -3.54 -13.51 -8.26
N GLU A 17 -2.71 -13.85 -9.23
CA GLU A 17 -1.63 -14.81 -9.05
C GLU A 17 -0.45 -14.48 -9.95
N ILE A 18 0.69 -15.08 -9.64
CA ILE A 18 1.84 -15.12 -10.53
C ILE A 18 1.66 -16.30 -11.48
N TYR A 19 1.62 -16.01 -12.77
CA TYR A 19 1.56 -17.03 -13.81
C TYR A 19 2.89 -17.10 -14.56
N THR A 20 3.48 -18.29 -14.58
CA THR A 20 4.62 -18.60 -15.44
C THR A 20 4.11 -19.13 -16.77
N ASN A 21 4.51 -18.51 -17.87
CA ASN A 21 4.25 -18.99 -19.21
C ASN A 21 5.54 -19.49 -19.87
N THR A 22 5.48 -20.69 -20.44
CA THR A 22 6.57 -21.34 -21.18
C THR A 22 6.20 -21.69 -22.63
N SER A 23 5.01 -21.29 -23.10
CA SER A 23 4.49 -21.66 -24.43
C SER A 23 4.93 -20.73 -25.56
N TYR A 24 5.60 -19.63 -25.25
CA TYR A 24 6.09 -18.64 -26.21
C TYR A 24 7.60 -18.78 -26.43
N ARG A 25 8.15 -17.93 -27.32
CA ARG A 25 9.60 -17.86 -27.59
C ARG A 25 10.43 -17.59 -26.34
N TYR A 26 9.93 -16.75 -25.44
CA TYR A 26 10.57 -16.43 -24.16
C TYR A 26 9.68 -16.85 -23.00
N LYS A 27 10.28 -17.48 -21.99
CA LYS A 27 9.65 -17.73 -20.69
C LYS A 27 9.42 -16.40 -19.97
N PHE A 28 8.25 -16.23 -19.35
CA PHE A 28 7.93 -15.04 -18.57
C PHE A 28 7.06 -15.33 -17.36
N VAL A 29 7.15 -14.44 -16.38
CA VAL A 29 6.24 -14.37 -15.24
C VAL A 29 5.39 -13.11 -15.35
N SER A 30 4.12 -13.21 -14.98
CA SER A 30 3.20 -12.08 -15.01
C SER A 30 2.17 -12.17 -13.89
N VAL A 31 1.65 -11.01 -13.47
CA VAL A 31 0.46 -10.98 -12.62
C VAL A 31 -0.76 -11.11 -13.52
N VAL A 32 -1.57 -12.14 -13.27
CA VAL A 32 -2.83 -12.41 -13.98
C VAL A 32 -4.02 -12.36 -13.01
N ASN A 33 -5.25 -12.30 -13.54
CA ASN A 33 -6.41 -12.68 -12.72
C ASN A 33 -6.34 -14.19 -12.50
N ALA A 34 -6.64 -14.66 -11.31
CA ALA A 34 -6.56 -16.09 -10.98
C ALA A 34 -7.36 -16.95 -11.97
N GLY A 35 -6.73 -18.01 -12.49
CA GLY A 35 -7.28 -18.89 -13.53
C GLY A 35 -7.34 -18.27 -14.93
N GLY A 36 -6.80 -17.07 -15.12
CA GLY A 36 -6.72 -16.37 -16.40
C GLY A 36 -5.31 -16.38 -17.00
N THR A 37 -5.20 -15.97 -18.26
CA THR A 37 -3.90 -15.90 -18.98
C THR A 37 -3.52 -14.49 -19.40
N TYR A 38 -4.35 -13.49 -19.08
CA TYR A 38 -4.14 -12.10 -19.48
C TYR A 38 -3.12 -11.46 -18.55
N ALA A 39 -2.01 -10.98 -19.12
CA ALA A 39 -0.96 -10.33 -18.35
C ALA A 39 -1.32 -8.87 -18.03
N TRP A 40 -1.15 -8.46 -16.77
CA TRP A 40 -1.40 -7.07 -16.33
C TRP A 40 -0.14 -6.28 -15.95
N MET A 41 0.96 -7.02 -15.79
CA MET A 41 2.35 -6.59 -15.59
C MET A 41 3.21 -7.84 -15.60
N GLY A 42 4.44 -7.78 -16.11
CA GLY A 42 5.30 -8.95 -16.15
C GLY A 42 6.72 -8.66 -16.60
N LEU A 43 7.53 -9.72 -16.53
CA LEU A 43 8.95 -9.74 -16.83
C LEU A 43 9.28 -11.07 -17.51
N ASN A 44 10.12 -11.05 -18.54
CA ASN A 44 10.58 -12.25 -19.23
C ASN A 44 12.06 -12.57 -18.97
N GLU A 45 12.48 -13.77 -19.36
CA GLU A 45 13.84 -14.28 -19.15
C GLU A 45 14.95 -13.50 -19.86
N LYS A 46 14.60 -12.59 -20.78
CA LYS A 46 15.53 -11.67 -21.45
C LYS A 46 15.69 -10.34 -20.70
N GLY A 47 15.01 -10.18 -19.57
CA GLY A 47 15.03 -8.95 -18.78
C GLY A 47 14.12 -7.86 -19.35
N PHE A 48 13.28 -8.17 -20.34
CA PHE A 48 12.27 -7.25 -20.84
C PHE A 48 11.04 -7.31 -19.93
N ALA A 49 10.58 -6.14 -19.54
CA ALA A 49 9.43 -5.98 -18.68
C ALA A 49 8.44 -4.98 -19.24
N ILE A 50 7.16 -5.24 -18.97
CA ILE A 50 6.06 -4.38 -19.40
C ILE A 50 4.99 -4.28 -18.32
N LEU A 51 4.48 -3.08 -18.14
CA LEU A 51 3.27 -2.77 -17.40
C LEU A 51 2.40 -1.80 -18.19
N ASN A 52 1.13 -1.69 -17.83
CA ASN A 52 0.23 -0.74 -18.47
C ASN A 52 -0.57 0.10 -17.48
N SER A 53 -1.07 1.24 -17.94
CA SER A 53 -2.18 1.95 -17.30
C SER A 53 -3.21 2.27 -18.36
N TYR A 54 -4.49 2.07 -18.05
CA TYR A 54 -5.56 2.41 -18.98
C TYR A 54 -5.60 3.91 -19.20
N SER A 55 -5.69 4.35 -20.45
CA SER A 55 -5.74 5.76 -20.82
C SER A 55 -7.07 6.07 -21.51
N GLY A 56 -7.99 6.69 -20.78
CA GLY A 56 -9.37 6.92 -21.24
C GLY A 56 -9.50 8.03 -22.29
N ASP A 57 -8.48 8.86 -22.39
CA ASP A 57 -8.32 10.04 -23.24
C ASP A 57 -7.59 9.75 -24.55
N LEU A 58 -7.22 8.50 -24.80
CA LEU A 58 -6.81 8.02 -26.13
C LEU A 58 -7.95 7.26 -26.83
N GLN A 59 -7.82 7.09 -28.14
CA GLN A 59 -8.77 6.33 -28.96
C GLN A 59 -8.22 4.94 -29.28
N ALA A 60 -9.02 3.90 -29.10
CA ALA A 60 -8.71 2.52 -29.51
C ALA A 60 -9.22 2.24 -30.93
N SER A 61 -8.77 1.15 -31.54
CA SER A 61 -9.33 0.59 -32.77
C SER A 61 -10.41 -0.45 -32.44
N ASP A 62 -11.29 -0.76 -33.39
CA ASP A 62 -12.24 -1.87 -33.29
C ASP A 62 -11.59 -3.25 -33.57
N SER A 63 -10.34 -3.25 -34.05
CA SER A 63 -9.56 -4.44 -34.42
C SER A 63 -8.30 -4.64 -33.58
N GLY A 64 -7.77 -5.86 -33.57
CA GLY A 64 -6.48 -6.20 -32.98
C GLY A 64 -6.52 -6.56 -31.49
N LEU A 65 -5.35 -6.59 -30.86
CA LEU A 65 -5.20 -7.14 -29.50
C LEU A 65 -5.75 -6.20 -28.42
N THR A 66 -6.41 -6.79 -27.43
CA THR A 66 -6.78 -6.12 -26.17
C THR A 66 -5.57 -5.99 -25.25
N ASN A 67 -5.66 -5.11 -24.24
CA ASN A 67 -4.58 -4.81 -23.30
C ASN A 67 -3.81 -6.03 -22.79
N GLY A 68 -4.52 -6.98 -22.15
CA GLY A 68 -3.87 -8.13 -21.50
C GLY A 68 -3.32 -9.17 -22.47
N LEU A 69 -3.93 -9.32 -23.66
CA LEU A 69 -3.43 -10.20 -24.71
C LEU A 69 -2.17 -9.61 -25.36
N LEU A 70 -2.17 -8.30 -25.63
CA LEU A 70 -1.01 -7.59 -26.15
C LEU A 70 0.20 -7.76 -25.23
N MET A 71 0.03 -7.51 -23.93
CA MET A 71 1.13 -7.64 -22.97
C MET A 71 1.66 -9.07 -22.89
N ARG A 72 0.78 -10.07 -22.93
CA ARG A 72 1.16 -11.49 -22.96
C ARG A 72 2.00 -11.83 -24.19
N ASP A 73 1.54 -11.42 -25.36
CA ASP A 73 2.23 -11.69 -26.62
C ASP A 73 3.58 -10.96 -26.70
N VAL A 74 3.65 -9.72 -26.20
CA VAL A 74 4.91 -8.95 -26.14
C VAL A 74 5.89 -9.58 -25.16
N LEU A 75 5.46 -9.97 -23.95
CA LEU A 75 6.32 -10.67 -22.98
C LEU A 75 6.89 -11.96 -23.57
N GLY A 76 6.10 -12.70 -24.34
CA GLY A 76 6.51 -13.94 -24.97
C GLY A 76 7.44 -13.79 -26.17
N ASN A 77 7.52 -12.60 -26.80
CA ASN A 77 8.20 -12.44 -28.10
C ASN A 77 9.24 -11.32 -28.18
N CYS A 78 9.23 -10.34 -27.26
CA CYS A 78 10.15 -9.19 -27.27
C CYS A 78 11.21 -9.31 -26.18
N ALA A 79 12.47 -9.09 -26.51
CA ALA A 79 13.61 -9.03 -25.61
C ALA A 79 14.07 -7.59 -25.29
N THR A 80 13.66 -6.60 -26.11
CA THR A 80 14.11 -5.21 -25.97
C THR A 80 12.98 -4.20 -26.21
N VAL A 81 13.17 -2.97 -25.73
CA VAL A 81 12.30 -1.82 -25.99
C VAL A 81 12.20 -1.52 -27.49
N ALA A 82 13.28 -1.76 -28.25
CA ALA A 82 13.28 -1.60 -29.70
C ALA A 82 12.38 -2.64 -30.40
N GLU A 83 12.43 -3.90 -29.97
CA GLU A 83 11.53 -4.94 -30.49
C GLU A 83 10.06 -4.65 -30.15
N PHE A 84 9.78 -4.14 -28.95
CA PHE A 84 8.43 -3.69 -28.59
C PHE A 84 7.97 -2.52 -29.46
N GLN A 85 8.86 -1.56 -29.76
CA GLN A 85 8.54 -0.46 -30.67
C GLN A 85 8.20 -0.97 -32.08
N HIS A 86 8.96 -1.91 -32.61
CA HIS A 86 8.65 -2.56 -33.89
C HIS A 86 7.31 -3.32 -33.87
N PHE A 87 6.97 -3.96 -32.74
CA PHE A 87 5.65 -4.57 -32.56
C PHE A 87 4.53 -3.52 -32.59
N LEU A 88 4.73 -2.33 -32.00
CA LEU A 88 3.76 -1.24 -32.08
C LEU A 88 3.65 -0.67 -33.50
N ASP A 89 4.75 -0.57 -34.24
CA ASP A 89 4.75 -0.15 -35.64
C ASP A 89 3.94 -1.11 -36.51
N SER A 90 4.12 -2.43 -36.35
CA SER A 90 3.34 -3.42 -37.12
C SER A 90 1.86 -3.38 -36.77
N THR A 91 1.53 -3.18 -35.49
CA THR A 91 0.13 -3.08 -35.04
C THR A 91 -0.51 -1.73 -35.33
N ASN A 92 0.24 -0.71 -35.77
CA ASN A 92 -0.37 0.51 -36.32
C ASN A 92 -1.15 0.22 -37.62
N VAL A 93 -0.78 -0.84 -38.34
CA VAL A 93 -1.44 -1.29 -39.56
C VAL A 93 -2.68 -2.13 -39.25
N THR A 94 -2.56 -3.10 -38.33
CA THR A 94 -3.65 -4.05 -38.01
C THR A 94 -4.64 -3.53 -36.97
N GLY A 95 -4.25 -2.51 -36.22
CA GLY A 95 -5.03 -1.92 -35.14
C GLY A 95 -4.82 -2.61 -33.79
N ARG A 96 -5.27 -1.93 -32.74
CA ARG A 96 -5.29 -2.39 -31.36
C ARG A 96 -6.59 -1.98 -30.68
N GLN A 97 -7.27 -2.93 -30.04
CA GLN A 97 -8.41 -2.66 -29.16
C GLN A 97 -7.98 -2.05 -27.81
N THR A 98 -6.69 -1.75 -27.65
CA THR A 98 -6.15 -1.11 -26.47
C THR A 98 -6.02 0.41 -26.63
N ARG A 99 -6.25 1.10 -25.51
CA ARG A 99 -5.82 2.48 -25.25
C ARG A 99 -5.17 2.52 -23.88
N ALA A 100 -3.86 2.70 -23.84
CA ALA A 100 -3.08 2.56 -22.62
C ALA A 100 -1.73 3.25 -22.70
N ASN A 101 -1.17 3.61 -21.54
CA ASN A 101 0.24 3.91 -21.41
C ASN A 101 0.98 2.61 -21.05
N PHE A 102 1.87 2.13 -21.92
CA PHE A 102 2.74 0.97 -21.66
C PHE A 102 4.10 1.44 -21.18
N GLY A 103 4.45 1.14 -19.93
CA GLY A 103 5.80 1.33 -19.42
C GLY A 103 6.63 0.08 -19.67
N VAL A 104 7.84 0.25 -20.19
CA VAL A 104 8.76 -0.84 -20.52
C VAL A 104 10.18 -0.53 -20.07
N ILE A 105 10.89 -1.58 -19.65
CA ILE A 105 12.34 -1.57 -19.43
C ILE A 105 12.95 -2.83 -20.02
N ASP A 106 14.23 -2.82 -20.33
CA ASP A 106 14.94 -4.02 -20.80
C ASP A 106 16.36 -4.17 -20.20
N SER A 107 17.02 -5.26 -20.58
CA SER A 107 18.38 -5.61 -20.15
C SER A 107 19.47 -4.74 -20.79
N THR A 108 19.15 -3.90 -21.77
CA THR A 108 20.08 -2.94 -22.37
C THR A 108 20.17 -1.63 -21.58
N GLY A 109 19.28 -1.45 -20.58
CA GLY A 109 19.19 -0.24 -19.76
C GLY A 109 18.20 0.79 -20.30
N GLN A 110 17.48 0.47 -21.37
CA GLN A 110 16.43 1.33 -21.92
C GLN A 110 15.20 1.31 -21.01
N ALA A 111 14.58 2.48 -20.85
CA ALA A 111 13.35 2.67 -20.10
C ALA A 111 12.45 3.68 -20.82
N ALA A 112 11.19 3.34 -21.07
CA ALA A 112 10.28 4.22 -21.80
C ALA A 112 8.82 4.01 -21.41
N ILE A 113 8.00 5.03 -21.65
CA ILE A 113 6.54 4.92 -21.70
C ILE A 113 6.06 5.16 -23.13
N PHE A 114 5.19 4.29 -23.62
CA PHE A 114 4.48 4.41 -24.88
C PHE A 114 3.02 4.74 -24.58
N GLU A 115 2.58 5.93 -24.96
CA GLU A 115 1.16 6.29 -24.98
C GLU A 115 0.55 5.73 -26.25
N THR A 116 -0.22 4.66 -26.14
CA THR A 116 -0.62 3.83 -27.27
C THR A 116 -2.13 3.89 -27.45
N GLY A 117 -2.55 4.36 -28.63
CA GLY A 117 -3.92 4.26 -29.13
C GLY A 117 -4.07 3.12 -30.14
N GLY A 118 -5.19 3.14 -30.87
CA GLY A 118 -5.59 2.06 -31.77
C GLY A 118 -4.61 1.80 -32.91
N THR A 119 -4.13 2.86 -33.57
CA THR A 119 -3.26 2.78 -34.75
C THR A 119 -2.07 3.74 -34.68
N PHE A 120 -1.82 4.32 -33.51
CA PHE A 120 -0.70 5.22 -33.24
C PHE A 120 -0.12 4.97 -31.86
N TYR A 121 1.09 5.49 -31.64
CA TYR A 121 1.66 5.63 -30.31
C TYR A 121 2.57 6.86 -30.24
N ARG A 122 2.85 7.34 -29.02
CA ARG A 122 3.95 8.28 -28.76
C ARG A 122 4.87 7.74 -27.68
N LYS A 123 6.17 7.68 -27.98
CA LYS A 123 7.22 7.24 -27.06
C LYS A 123 7.74 8.42 -26.23
N PHE A 124 7.93 8.16 -24.94
CA PHE A 124 8.62 9.01 -23.97
C PHE A 124 9.77 8.22 -23.38
N ASP A 125 10.98 8.60 -23.74
CA ASP A 125 12.21 7.91 -23.37
C ASP A 125 12.74 8.46 -22.04
N ALA A 126 12.83 7.61 -21.01
CA ALA A 126 13.31 7.99 -19.69
C ALA A 126 14.83 8.22 -19.66
N ASN A 127 15.56 7.72 -20.66
CA ASN A 127 17.00 7.94 -20.82
C ASN A 127 17.30 9.25 -21.56
N ASN A 128 16.29 9.92 -22.14
CA ASN A 128 16.45 11.19 -22.83
C ASN A 128 16.17 12.38 -21.90
N ALA A 129 17.21 13.13 -21.54
CA ALA A 129 17.11 14.27 -20.62
C ALA A 129 16.15 15.39 -21.08
N ALA A 130 15.90 15.54 -22.39
CA ALA A 130 14.94 16.52 -22.89
C ALA A 130 13.47 16.06 -22.69
N GLN A 131 13.24 14.75 -22.61
CA GLN A 131 11.90 14.18 -22.39
C GLN A 131 11.65 13.81 -20.92
N ALA A 132 12.70 13.46 -20.20
CA ALA A 132 12.70 13.03 -18.81
C ALA A 132 13.84 13.73 -18.05
N PRO A 133 13.72 15.03 -17.74
CA PRO A 133 14.80 15.81 -17.12
C PRO A 133 15.22 15.29 -15.74
N ASN A 134 14.30 14.61 -15.05
CA ASN A 134 14.57 13.98 -13.75
C ASN A 134 14.91 12.47 -13.89
N GLY A 135 15.10 11.95 -15.11
CA GLY A 135 15.43 10.54 -15.35
C GLY A 135 14.28 9.56 -15.18
N TYR A 136 13.02 10.03 -15.16
CA TYR A 136 11.83 9.19 -15.10
C TYR A 136 10.68 9.73 -15.95
N VAL A 137 9.76 8.84 -16.32
CA VAL A 137 8.48 9.18 -16.95
C VAL A 137 7.35 8.58 -16.10
N LEU A 138 6.30 9.37 -15.84
CA LEU A 138 5.18 8.98 -14.97
C LEU A 138 3.84 9.11 -15.72
N ARG A 139 2.95 8.13 -15.54
CA ARG A 139 1.54 8.18 -15.97
C ARG A 139 0.62 7.59 -14.93
N THR A 140 -0.63 8.06 -14.91
CA THR A 140 -1.74 7.40 -14.22
C THR A 140 -2.78 6.95 -15.25
N ASN A 141 -4.07 7.24 -15.07
CA ASN A 141 -5.12 6.80 -15.98
C ASN A 141 -5.41 7.78 -17.13
N PHE A 142 -4.42 8.62 -17.44
CA PHE A 142 -4.44 9.55 -18.57
C PHE A 142 -3.12 9.52 -19.35
N SER A 143 -3.16 10.02 -20.57
CA SER A 143 -1.98 10.29 -21.41
C SER A 143 -1.72 11.79 -21.45
N VAL A 144 -0.46 12.22 -21.41
CA VAL A 144 -0.15 13.66 -21.54
C VAL A 144 -0.49 14.17 -22.94
N THR A 145 -0.51 13.29 -23.95
CA THR A 145 -0.99 13.63 -25.30
C THR A 145 -2.50 13.62 -25.45
N GLY A 146 -3.23 12.90 -24.57
CA GLY A 146 -4.68 12.79 -24.64
C GLY A 146 -5.41 13.92 -23.92
N GLY A 147 -4.74 14.62 -23.00
CA GLY A 147 -5.30 15.79 -22.30
C GLY A 147 -6.31 15.45 -21.20
N GLY A 148 -6.45 14.17 -20.83
CA GLY A 148 -7.30 13.73 -19.73
C GLY A 148 -6.68 14.01 -18.35
N ASN A 149 -7.49 13.84 -17.29
CA ASN A 149 -7.08 14.04 -15.90
C ASN A 149 -7.50 12.88 -14.97
N SER A 150 -7.85 11.71 -15.53
CA SER A 150 -8.30 10.57 -14.74
C SER A 150 -7.18 10.06 -13.82
N GLY A 151 -7.39 10.19 -12.50
CA GLY A 151 -6.39 9.85 -11.49
C GLY A 151 -5.27 10.88 -11.33
N ILE A 152 -5.58 12.16 -11.53
CA ILE A 152 -4.63 13.27 -11.37
C ILE A 152 -4.13 13.43 -9.93
N GLU A 153 -4.95 13.10 -8.93
CA GLU A 153 -4.58 13.16 -7.51
C GLU A 153 -3.43 12.19 -7.22
N ARG A 154 -3.50 10.98 -7.77
CA ARG A 154 -2.42 10.00 -7.69
C ARG A 154 -1.17 10.45 -8.44
N TYR A 155 -1.33 11.15 -9.56
CA TYR A 155 -0.20 11.69 -10.31
C TYR A 155 0.55 12.71 -9.45
N HIS A 156 -0.15 13.71 -8.90
CA HIS A 156 0.43 14.70 -7.99
C HIS A 156 1.04 14.06 -6.75
N ARG A 157 0.37 13.09 -6.13
CA ARG A 157 0.90 12.38 -4.97
C ARG A 157 2.19 11.63 -5.29
N THR A 158 2.24 10.97 -6.45
CA THR A 158 3.43 10.24 -6.92
C THR A 158 4.59 11.19 -7.19
N VAL A 159 4.34 12.36 -7.80
CA VAL A 159 5.38 13.39 -8.00
C VAL A 159 5.97 13.86 -6.66
N LYS A 160 5.13 14.14 -5.66
CA LYS A 160 5.59 14.53 -4.31
C LYS A 160 6.46 13.42 -3.68
N LEU A 161 5.98 12.18 -3.69
CA LEU A 161 6.70 11.01 -3.15
C LEU A 161 8.05 10.77 -3.84
N ILE A 162 8.12 10.90 -5.17
CA ILE A 162 9.39 10.78 -5.89
C ILE A 162 10.36 11.88 -5.48
N GLY A 163 9.88 13.12 -5.32
CA GLY A 163 10.68 14.23 -4.80
C GLY A 163 11.26 13.96 -3.41
N ASP A 164 10.44 13.41 -2.50
CA ASP A 164 10.88 12.99 -1.16
C ASP A 164 11.95 11.88 -1.24
N PHE A 165 11.75 10.89 -2.12
CA PHE A 165 12.70 9.81 -2.31
C PHE A 165 14.05 10.30 -2.84
N TYR A 166 14.08 11.22 -3.81
CA TYR A 166 15.32 11.83 -4.29
C TYR A 166 16.02 12.63 -3.17
N SER A 167 15.26 13.40 -2.40
CA SER A 167 15.81 14.22 -1.31
C SER A 167 16.48 13.38 -0.21
N GLY A 168 15.98 12.16 0.00
CA GLY A 168 16.56 11.21 0.98
C GLY A 168 17.53 10.18 0.39
N ASP A 169 17.83 10.20 -0.91
CA ASP A 169 18.56 9.14 -1.62
C ASP A 169 17.95 7.73 -1.40
N THR A 170 16.62 7.64 -1.45
CA THR A 170 15.87 6.42 -1.11
C THR A 170 15.03 5.88 -2.26
N LEU A 171 15.24 6.33 -3.51
CA LEU A 171 14.51 5.82 -4.67
C LEU A 171 14.98 4.39 -5.05
N ASN A 172 14.36 3.41 -4.41
CA ASN A 172 14.60 1.98 -4.63
C ASN A 172 13.31 1.18 -4.49
N TYR A 173 13.33 -0.10 -4.89
CA TYR A 173 12.12 -0.93 -4.85
C TYR A 173 11.55 -1.11 -3.43
N ARG A 174 12.40 -1.14 -2.37
CA ARG A 174 11.92 -1.24 -1.00
C ARG A 174 11.06 -0.03 -0.63
N SER A 175 11.58 1.18 -0.86
CA SER A 175 10.86 2.42 -0.55
C SER A 175 9.58 2.56 -1.38
N ILE A 176 9.63 2.18 -2.66
CA ILE A 176 8.46 2.21 -3.53
C ILE A 176 7.38 1.24 -3.02
N LEU A 177 7.72 -0.01 -2.73
CA LEU A 177 6.77 -1.02 -2.20
C LEU A 177 6.26 -0.65 -0.80
N ARG A 178 7.15 -0.18 0.08
CA ARG A 178 6.83 0.12 1.48
C ARG A 178 6.00 1.37 1.63
N TYR A 179 6.37 2.44 0.94
CA TYR A 179 5.80 3.76 1.17
C TYR A 179 4.83 4.18 0.06
N GLN A 180 5.22 4.06 -1.22
CA GLN A 180 4.36 4.55 -2.30
C GLN A 180 3.19 3.61 -2.61
N MET A 181 3.42 2.29 -2.70
CA MET A 181 2.35 1.32 -3.01
C MET A 181 1.34 1.16 -1.86
N ARG A 182 1.68 1.65 -0.67
CA ARG A 182 0.86 1.63 0.55
C ARG A 182 0.49 3.03 1.03
N ASP A 183 0.66 4.03 0.17
CA ASP A 183 0.38 5.43 0.49
C ASP A 183 -1.12 5.73 0.52
N PHE A 184 -1.51 6.52 1.51
CA PHE A 184 -2.83 7.12 1.60
C PHE A 184 -2.72 8.63 1.57
N SER A 185 -3.61 9.28 0.82
CA SER A 185 -3.60 10.72 0.64
C SER A 185 -4.99 11.34 0.78
N ASP A 186 -5.00 12.66 1.01
CA ASP A 186 -6.21 13.47 0.94
C ASP A 186 -6.53 13.93 -0.50
N PHE A 187 -7.59 14.71 -0.64
CA PHE A 187 -8.06 15.25 -1.92
C PHE A 187 -7.07 16.27 -2.54
N ASP A 188 -6.18 16.85 -1.72
CA ASP A 188 -5.11 17.76 -2.15
C ASP A 188 -3.78 17.03 -2.39
N SER A 189 -3.84 15.69 -2.43
CA SER A 189 -2.68 14.81 -2.64
C SER A 189 -1.61 14.98 -1.56
N ASN A 190 -1.98 15.30 -0.32
CA ASN A 190 -1.11 15.33 0.84
C ASN A 190 -1.14 14.00 1.60
N PRO A 191 -0.06 13.61 2.28
CA PRO A 191 -0.02 12.36 3.04
C PRO A 191 -1.05 12.36 4.17
N VAL A 192 -1.74 11.23 4.33
CA VAL A 192 -2.59 10.95 5.49
C VAL A 192 -1.83 10.02 6.45
N PRO A 193 -1.68 10.36 7.73
CA PRO A 193 -0.94 9.53 8.67
C PRO A 193 -1.66 8.19 8.94
N VAL A 194 -0.88 7.18 9.31
CA VAL A 194 -1.37 5.87 9.76
C VAL A 194 -0.79 5.59 11.15
N PRO A 195 -1.60 5.58 12.23
CA PRO A 195 -3.06 5.75 12.22
C PRO A 195 -3.51 7.18 11.90
N PHE A 196 -4.66 7.30 11.25
CA PHE A 196 -5.36 8.56 10.99
C PHE A 196 -6.20 8.93 12.22
N PRO A 197 -5.92 10.02 12.92
CA PRO A 197 -6.50 10.25 14.24
C PRO A 197 -7.80 11.08 14.19
N GLU A 198 -8.39 11.24 12.99
CA GLU A 198 -9.57 12.08 12.74
C GLU A 198 -10.63 11.32 11.93
N ARG A 199 -11.60 12.05 11.37
CA ARG A 199 -12.66 11.56 10.48
C ARG A 199 -12.90 12.55 9.36
N TRP A 200 -13.20 12.05 8.17
CA TRP A 200 -13.40 12.87 6.97
C TRP A 200 -14.72 13.65 6.96
N LYS A 201 -15.76 13.09 7.59
CA LYS A 201 -17.08 13.72 7.72
C LYS A 201 -17.68 13.40 9.09
N PRO A 202 -18.62 14.21 9.61
CA PRO A 202 -19.24 13.99 10.91
C PRO A 202 -19.96 12.64 11.06
N ASP A 203 -20.46 12.07 9.95
CA ASP A 203 -21.15 10.78 9.87
C ASP A 203 -20.19 9.58 9.74
N ARG A 204 -18.88 9.81 9.61
CA ARG A 204 -17.86 8.77 9.42
C ARG A 204 -17.13 8.45 10.73
N PRO A 205 -16.69 7.20 10.93
CA PRO A 205 -15.95 6.79 12.10
C PRO A 205 -14.58 7.48 12.12
N PHE A 206 -14.11 7.78 13.33
CA PHE A 206 -12.71 8.14 13.56
C PHE A 206 -11.79 6.98 13.19
N GLY A 207 -10.58 7.27 12.72
CA GLY A 207 -9.63 6.22 12.39
C GLY A 207 -9.72 5.72 10.95
N TYR A 208 -10.78 6.06 10.22
CA TYR A 208 -10.98 5.55 8.87
C TYR A 208 -10.50 6.53 7.81
N ILE A 209 -9.69 6.03 6.89
CA ILE A 209 -9.14 6.81 5.77
C ILE A 209 -9.99 6.56 4.52
N TYR A 210 -10.48 7.63 3.87
CA TYR A 210 -11.08 7.49 2.54
C TYR A 210 -9.99 7.23 1.52
N THR A 211 -10.07 6.11 0.81
CA THR A 211 -9.00 5.66 -0.09
C THR A 211 -9.24 5.94 -1.57
N GLY A 212 -10.37 6.54 -1.95
CA GLY A 212 -10.75 6.72 -3.35
C GLY A 212 -9.78 7.58 -4.18
N VAL A 213 -9.07 8.50 -3.53
CA VAL A 213 -8.04 9.37 -4.14
C VAL A 213 -6.62 8.84 -3.97
N SER A 214 -6.40 7.92 -3.03
CA SER A 214 -5.09 7.37 -2.68
C SER A 214 -4.49 6.49 -3.78
N ILE A 215 -3.16 6.32 -3.76
CA ILE A 215 -2.46 5.31 -4.56
C ILE A 215 -2.90 3.91 -4.11
N CYS A 216 -2.81 3.64 -2.80
CA CYS A 216 -3.32 2.42 -2.20
C CYS A 216 -4.81 2.57 -1.89
N ARG A 217 -5.67 1.86 -2.64
CA ARG A 217 -7.12 1.99 -2.52
C ARG A 217 -7.85 0.69 -2.29
N SER A 218 -9.13 0.79 -1.94
CA SER A 218 -10.03 -0.37 -1.79
C SER A 218 -10.06 -1.25 -3.04
N SER A 219 -9.98 -0.66 -4.22
CA SER A 219 -9.93 -1.38 -5.49
C SER A 219 -8.54 -1.89 -5.86
N SER A 220 -7.48 -1.56 -5.11
CA SER A 220 -6.16 -2.10 -5.41
C SER A 220 -6.15 -3.60 -5.13
N VAL A 221 -5.60 -4.35 -6.08
CA VAL A 221 -5.59 -5.81 -6.06
C VAL A 221 -4.19 -6.38 -6.19
N SER A 222 -3.23 -5.63 -6.71
CA SER A 222 -1.82 -6.01 -6.71
C SER A 222 -0.93 -4.79 -6.93
N ALA A 223 0.35 -4.91 -6.59
CA ALA A 223 1.36 -3.92 -6.94
C ALA A 223 2.66 -4.62 -7.30
N VAL A 224 3.40 -4.06 -8.27
CA VAL A 224 4.70 -4.60 -8.68
C VAL A 224 5.71 -3.49 -8.83
N VAL A 225 6.95 -3.77 -8.40
CA VAL A 225 8.16 -3.06 -8.82
C VAL A 225 9.07 -4.05 -9.53
N ILE A 226 9.36 -3.80 -10.80
CA ILE A 226 10.34 -4.56 -11.56
C ILE A 226 11.67 -3.83 -11.50
N GLN A 227 12.69 -4.50 -11.01
CA GLN A 227 14.07 -4.05 -11.07
C GLN A 227 14.78 -4.76 -12.22
N GLY A 228 15.19 -4.01 -13.23
CA GLY A 228 16.05 -4.52 -14.30
C GLY A 228 17.49 -4.72 -13.81
N ILE A 229 18.42 -4.83 -14.75
CA ILE A 229 19.83 -5.11 -14.48
C ILE A 229 20.75 -3.96 -14.89
N LEU A 230 22.02 -4.02 -14.49
CA LEU A 230 23.09 -3.19 -15.07
C LEU A 230 23.65 -3.86 -16.32
N THR A 231 24.27 -3.07 -17.20
CA THR A 231 25.00 -3.58 -18.37
C THR A 231 26.03 -4.62 -17.93
N GLY A 232 26.02 -5.79 -18.57
CA GLY A 232 26.93 -6.91 -18.28
C GLY A 232 26.43 -7.90 -17.22
N GLU A 233 25.36 -7.58 -16.47
CA GLU A 233 24.74 -8.56 -15.59
C GLU A 233 23.88 -9.56 -16.37
N SER A 234 23.66 -10.75 -15.80
CA SER A 234 22.76 -11.73 -16.40
C SER A 234 21.31 -11.23 -16.38
N PRO A 235 20.56 -11.24 -17.51
CA PRO A 235 19.16 -10.85 -17.53
C PRO A 235 18.26 -11.64 -16.59
N LYS A 236 18.68 -12.86 -16.22
CA LYS A 236 18.02 -13.74 -15.23
C LYS A 236 17.92 -13.11 -13.84
N LEU A 237 18.73 -12.09 -13.55
CA LEU A 237 18.73 -11.35 -12.29
C LEU A 237 17.72 -10.19 -12.27
N SER A 238 17.05 -9.91 -13.39
CA SER A 238 15.90 -9.01 -13.41
C SER A 238 14.85 -9.58 -12.48
N THR A 239 14.35 -8.77 -11.55
CA THR A 239 13.51 -9.24 -10.44
C THR A 239 12.18 -8.53 -10.47
N MET A 240 11.08 -9.30 -10.50
CA MET A 240 9.74 -8.77 -10.33
C MET A 240 9.35 -8.87 -8.85
N TRP A 241 9.38 -7.75 -8.13
CA TRP A 241 8.88 -7.68 -6.76
C TRP A 241 7.37 -7.45 -6.80
N ALA A 242 6.58 -8.45 -6.41
CA ALA A 242 5.13 -8.37 -6.49
C ALA A 242 4.47 -8.50 -5.11
N ILE A 243 3.41 -7.72 -4.93
CA ILE A 243 2.43 -7.87 -3.86
C ILE A 243 1.16 -8.44 -4.51
N LEU A 244 0.79 -9.67 -4.15
CA LEU A 244 -0.49 -10.26 -4.52
C LEU A 244 -1.56 -9.87 -3.49
N GLY A 245 -2.71 -9.39 -3.96
CA GLY A 245 -3.75 -8.81 -3.11
C GLY A 245 -3.54 -7.32 -2.85
N GLN A 246 -4.42 -6.73 -2.03
CA GLN A 246 -4.39 -5.29 -1.76
C GLN A 246 -3.08 -4.91 -1.03
N PRO A 247 -2.36 -3.85 -1.45
CA PRO A 247 -0.99 -3.63 -0.98
C PRO A 247 -0.83 -3.42 0.53
N ALA A 248 -1.79 -2.79 1.20
CA ALA A 248 -1.76 -2.58 2.65
C ALA A 248 -2.05 -3.87 3.44
N SER A 249 -2.65 -4.90 2.81
CA SER A 249 -3.02 -6.17 3.45
C SER A 249 -2.07 -7.33 3.16
N SER A 250 -0.97 -7.09 2.44
CA SER A 250 -0.13 -8.14 1.88
C SER A 250 1.38 -7.83 1.96
N ILE A 251 2.21 -8.79 1.58
CA ILE A 251 3.68 -8.77 1.65
C ILE A 251 4.26 -8.85 0.23
N ALA A 252 5.32 -8.10 -0.04
CA ALA A 252 6.05 -8.18 -1.30
C ALA A 252 7.01 -9.37 -1.35
N LEU A 253 7.06 -10.04 -2.50
CA LEU A 253 7.94 -11.18 -2.77
C LEU A 253 8.66 -11.01 -4.11
N PRO A 254 9.91 -11.49 -4.24
CA PRO A 254 10.59 -11.54 -5.53
C PRO A 254 10.11 -12.74 -6.36
N TYR A 255 9.99 -12.54 -7.66
CA TYR A 255 9.72 -13.58 -8.65
C TYR A 255 10.68 -13.44 -9.83
N TRP A 256 11.26 -14.55 -10.26
CA TRP A 256 12.20 -14.57 -11.39
C TRP A 256 11.64 -15.41 -12.55
N PRO A 257 11.65 -14.91 -13.80
CA PRO A 257 11.24 -15.69 -14.97
C PRO A 257 12.06 -16.97 -15.15
N ALA A 258 13.30 -16.98 -14.65
CA ALA A 258 14.15 -18.16 -14.72
C ALA A 258 13.70 -19.27 -13.77
N ALA A 259 13.03 -18.94 -12.66
CA ALA A 259 12.52 -19.88 -11.67
C ALA A 259 11.10 -20.38 -12.00
N GLN A 260 10.60 -21.33 -11.22
CA GLN A 260 9.23 -21.82 -11.27
C GLN A 260 8.39 -21.04 -10.24
N THR A 261 7.19 -20.57 -10.65
CA THR A 261 6.24 -19.97 -9.70
C THR A 261 6.01 -20.91 -8.51
N PRO A 262 6.17 -20.43 -7.26
CA PRO A 262 5.89 -21.24 -6.08
C PRO A 262 4.37 -21.44 -5.90
N PRO A 263 3.93 -22.59 -5.35
CA PRO A 263 2.52 -22.92 -5.19
C PRO A 263 1.77 -21.99 -4.23
N GLU A 264 2.45 -21.18 -3.43
CA GLU A 264 1.82 -20.14 -2.61
C GLU A 264 1.44 -18.89 -3.43
N ALA A 265 2.06 -18.68 -4.59
CA ALA A 265 1.89 -17.51 -5.46
C ALA A 265 1.10 -17.79 -6.75
N GLY A 266 0.85 -19.05 -7.08
CA GLY A 266 -0.06 -19.51 -8.13
C GLY A 266 -0.99 -20.60 -7.61
N GLY A 267 -2.08 -20.92 -8.30
CA GLY A 267 -2.88 -22.08 -7.93
C GLY A 267 -4.22 -22.18 -8.63
N ASP A 268 -4.80 -23.39 -8.62
CA ASP A 268 -6.17 -23.63 -9.07
C ASP A 268 -7.13 -23.69 -7.85
N PRO A 269 -8.11 -22.78 -7.72
CA PRO A 269 -8.44 -21.69 -8.64
C PRO A 269 -7.72 -20.37 -8.33
N THR A 270 -6.98 -20.26 -7.21
CA THR A 270 -6.39 -19.01 -6.71
C THR A 270 -5.04 -19.22 -6.00
N ALA A 271 -4.25 -18.15 -5.91
CA ALA A 271 -2.99 -18.12 -5.16
C ALA A 271 -3.22 -17.98 -3.64
N PRO A 272 -2.71 -18.90 -2.79
CA PRO A 272 -2.87 -18.84 -1.34
C PRO A 272 -2.43 -17.51 -0.68
N LEU A 273 -1.37 -16.88 -1.18
CA LEU A 273 -0.92 -15.56 -0.71
C LEU A 273 -1.98 -14.47 -0.95
N CYS A 274 -2.60 -14.47 -2.14
CA CYS A 274 -3.66 -13.52 -2.48
C CYS A 274 -4.92 -13.77 -1.64
N ASP A 275 -5.26 -15.05 -1.42
CA ASP A 275 -6.42 -15.43 -0.62
C ASP A 275 -6.30 -14.94 0.83
N GLU A 276 -5.14 -15.14 1.44
CA GLU A 276 -4.89 -14.66 2.81
C GLU A 276 -4.86 -13.13 2.88
N ALA A 277 -4.24 -12.47 1.90
CA ALA A 277 -4.27 -11.02 1.78
C ALA A 277 -5.70 -10.47 1.63
N ASN A 278 -6.58 -11.17 0.92
CA ASN A 278 -7.98 -10.78 0.74
C ASN A 278 -8.81 -10.96 2.02
N LYS A 279 -8.53 -11.99 2.83
CA LYS A 279 -9.13 -12.12 4.18
C LYS A 279 -8.73 -10.96 5.08
N ILE A 280 -7.44 -10.59 5.10
CA ILE A 280 -6.95 -9.43 5.86
C ILE A 280 -7.61 -8.15 5.35
N LYS A 281 -7.67 -7.95 4.03
CA LYS A 281 -8.34 -6.80 3.40
C LYS A 281 -9.79 -6.67 3.88
N ALA A 282 -10.55 -7.76 3.95
CA ALA A 282 -11.93 -7.73 4.42
C ALA A 282 -12.05 -7.17 5.86
N LEU A 283 -11.08 -7.47 6.74
CA LEU A 283 -11.03 -6.91 8.09
C LEU A 283 -10.65 -5.42 8.11
N LEU A 284 -9.86 -4.96 7.15
CA LEU A 284 -9.42 -3.56 7.06
C LEU A 284 -10.52 -2.64 6.50
N PHE A 285 -11.43 -3.16 5.68
CA PHE A 285 -12.52 -2.40 5.03
C PHE A 285 -13.90 -2.82 5.59
N ASP A 286 -14.01 -2.95 6.91
CA ASP A 286 -15.15 -3.55 7.62
C ASP A 286 -16.28 -2.59 7.99
N TYR A 287 -16.04 -1.27 7.92
CA TYR A 287 -17.00 -0.27 8.38
C TYR A 287 -18.37 -0.43 7.71
N LEU A 288 -18.38 -0.54 6.37
CA LEU A 288 -19.58 -0.74 5.56
C LEU A 288 -19.17 -1.28 4.16
N PRO A 289 -19.94 -2.20 3.55
CA PRO A 289 -19.67 -2.70 2.22
C PRO A 289 -19.51 -1.56 1.20
N ASN A 290 -18.51 -1.67 0.31
CA ASN A 290 -18.26 -0.74 -0.81
C ASN A 290 -17.96 0.72 -0.44
N THR A 291 -17.57 1.03 0.80
CA THR A 291 -17.43 2.43 1.23
C THR A 291 -16.07 3.08 0.95
N ASN A 292 -15.09 2.35 0.44
CA ASN A 292 -13.72 2.83 0.18
C ASN A 292 -12.97 3.34 1.43
N TYR A 293 -13.46 3.07 2.64
CA TYR A 293 -12.83 3.46 3.89
C TYR A 293 -12.03 2.30 4.48
N ILE A 294 -10.76 2.57 4.82
CA ILE A 294 -9.87 1.62 5.49
C ILE A 294 -9.69 2.00 6.96
N ASP A 295 -9.74 1.03 7.87
CA ASP A 295 -9.42 1.23 9.29
C ASP A 295 -7.90 1.32 9.46
N SER A 296 -7.42 2.54 9.67
CA SER A 296 -5.98 2.80 9.85
C SER A 296 -5.43 2.30 11.18
N TYR A 297 -6.27 2.13 12.22
CA TYR A 297 -5.83 1.62 13.52
C TYR A 297 -5.54 0.12 13.49
N LYS A 298 -6.15 -0.62 12.57
CA LYS A 298 -5.79 -2.02 12.30
C LYS A 298 -4.47 -2.14 11.55
N LEU A 299 -4.09 -1.14 10.75
CA LEU A 299 -2.78 -1.09 10.09
C LEU A 299 -1.66 -0.79 11.08
N ARG A 300 -1.79 0.31 11.83
CA ARG A 300 -0.92 0.69 12.96
C ARG A 300 -1.77 1.28 14.08
N ASN A 301 -1.60 0.81 15.31
CA ASN A 301 -2.24 1.43 16.47
C ASN A 301 -1.33 2.47 17.15
N ALA A 302 -1.85 3.18 18.16
CA ALA A 302 -1.12 4.23 18.86
C ALA A 302 0.10 3.70 19.64
N GLU A 303 0.10 2.41 19.96
CA GLU A 303 1.17 1.71 20.66
C GLU A 303 2.22 1.12 19.70
N GLY A 304 2.11 1.39 18.39
CA GLY A 304 3.03 0.92 17.36
C GLY A 304 2.78 -0.52 16.88
N GLY A 305 1.77 -1.20 17.43
CA GLY A 305 1.25 -2.50 17.00
C GLY A 305 0.37 -2.41 15.74
N GLY A 306 -0.40 -3.46 15.45
CA GLY A 306 -1.25 -3.57 14.25
C GLY A 306 -0.67 -4.49 13.17
N LEU A 307 -1.31 -4.56 12.01
CA LEU A 307 -0.92 -5.42 10.89
C LEU A 307 0.51 -5.15 10.42
N TRP A 308 0.87 -3.88 10.25
CA TRP A 308 2.18 -3.47 9.75
C TRP A 308 3.29 -3.68 10.77
N ALA A 309 2.98 -3.81 12.06
CA ALA A 309 3.97 -4.20 13.07
C ALA A 309 4.43 -5.66 12.91
N ARG A 310 3.66 -6.49 12.20
CA ARG A 310 3.97 -7.90 11.93
C ARG A 310 4.48 -8.11 10.50
N THR A 311 3.79 -7.53 9.53
CA THR A 311 4.07 -7.76 8.10
C THR A 311 5.31 -7.02 7.60
N PHE A 312 5.64 -5.85 8.14
CA PHE A 312 6.82 -5.11 7.72
C PHE A 312 8.15 -5.77 8.12
N PRO A 313 8.33 -6.25 9.38
CA PRO A 313 9.52 -7.02 9.73
C PRO A 313 9.69 -8.31 8.90
N ALA A 314 8.58 -9.00 8.60
CA ALA A 314 8.59 -10.16 7.72
C ALA A 314 9.05 -9.81 6.30
N GLU A 315 8.51 -8.73 5.74
CA GLU A 315 8.93 -8.20 4.42
C GLU A 315 10.41 -7.75 4.44
N ASP A 316 10.89 -7.15 5.53
CA ASP A 316 12.30 -6.76 5.67
C ASP A 316 13.23 -8.00 5.68
N SER A 317 12.81 -9.09 6.32
CA SER A 317 13.53 -10.38 6.28
C SER A 317 13.56 -10.98 4.88
N ILE A 318 12.44 -10.92 4.15
CA ILE A 318 12.35 -11.38 2.76
C ILE A 318 13.32 -10.59 1.88
N PHE A 319 13.28 -9.26 1.95
CA PHE A 319 14.17 -8.42 1.16
C PHE A 319 15.64 -8.70 1.48
N THR A 320 15.99 -8.85 2.76
CA THR A 320 17.36 -9.10 3.20
C THR A 320 17.89 -10.44 2.66
N ALA A 321 17.08 -11.50 2.75
CA ALA A 321 17.46 -12.82 2.25
C ALA A 321 17.63 -12.83 0.72
N ALA A 322 16.67 -12.25 -0.01
CA ALA A 322 16.73 -12.16 -1.47
C ALA A 322 17.91 -11.31 -1.95
N GLU A 323 18.20 -10.18 -1.29
CA GLU A 323 19.33 -9.31 -1.63
C GLU A 323 20.67 -9.97 -1.40
N ALA A 324 20.84 -10.69 -0.30
CA ALA A 324 22.08 -11.44 -0.03
C ALA A 324 22.36 -12.43 -1.17
N GLN A 325 21.32 -13.15 -1.62
CA GLN A 325 21.46 -14.12 -2.70
C GLN A 325 21.70 -13.45 -4.07
N LEU A 326 20.96 -12.37 -4.39
CA LEU A 326 21.16 -11.59 -5.61
C LEU A 326 22.57 -11.01 -5.66
N GLN A 327 23.08 -10.48 -4.54
CA GLN A 327 24.43 -9.93 -4.47
C GLN A 327 25.48 -11.01 -4.70
N GLN A 328 25.29 -12.21 -4.15
CA GLN A 328 26.19 -13.34 -4.40
C GLN A 328 26.26 -13.70 -5.89
N TRP A 329 25.13 -13.81 -6.58
CA TRP A 329 25.12 -14.11 -8.02
C TRP A 329 25.72 -12.99 -8.87
N ARG A 330 25.50 -11.73 -8.48
CA ARG A 330 26.11 -10.57 -9.16
C ARG A 330 27.63 -10.58 -9.02
N THR A 331 28.13 -10.79 -7.81
CA THR A 331 29.59 -10.85 -7.55
C THR A 331 30.25 -12.02 -8.27
N ASN A 332 29.61 -13.19 -8.26
CA ASN A 332 30.19 -14.41 -8.85
C ASN A 332 30.01 -14.48 -10.37
N GLY A 333 29.12 -13.67 -10.95
CA GLY A 333 28.75 -13.71 -12.37
C GLY A 333 27.97 -14.97 -12.79
N VAL A 334 27.64 -15.86 -11.86
CA VAL A 334 26.98 -17.15 -12.12
C VAL A 334 25.65 -17.20 -11.38
N VAL A 335 24.56 -17.44 -12.12
CA VAL A 335 23.21 -17.61 -11.57
C VAL A 335 22.89 -19.10 -11.45
N ASN A 336 22.68 -19.58 -10.23
CA ASN A 336 22.23 -20.96 -9.98
C ASN A 336 20.70 -21.00 -9.92
N ILE A 337 20.07 -21.62 -10.92
CA ILE A 337 18.60 -21.66 -11.06
C ILE A 337 17.95 -22.47 -9.92
N SER A 338 18.51 -23.61 -9.53
CA SER A 338 17.96 -24.39 -8.43
C SER A 338 18.03 -23.63 -7.10
N ALA A 339 19.10 -22.86 -6.87
CA ALA A 339 19.17 -21.97 -5.70
C ALA A 339 18.12 -20.84 -5.77
N MET A 340 17.86 -20.32 -6.97
CA MET A 340 16.82 -19.31 -7.22
C MET A 340 15.42 -19.83 -6.95
N GLU A 341 15.10 -21.04 -7.41
CA GLU A 341 13.83 -21.71 -7.13
C GLU A 341 13.66 -22.01 -5.64
N ASN A 342 14.73 -22.47 -4.98
CA ASN A 342 14.71 -22.77 -3.55
C ASN A 342 14.47 -21.52 -2.70
N ILE A 343 15.15 -20.40 -3.00
CA ILE A 343 14.93 -19.16 -2.25
C ILE A 343 13.56 -18.57 -2.55
N GLU A 344 13.12 -18.53 -3.81
CA GLU A 344 11.78 -18.04 -4.18
C GLU A 344 10.68 -18.82 -3.44
N SER A 345 10.75 -20.15 -3.46
CA SER A 345 9.81 -21.04 -2.77
C SER A 345 9.86 -20.90 -1.25
N GLY A 346 11.06 -20.80 -0.67
CA GLY A 346 11.23 -20.61 0.77
C GLY A 346 10.63 -19.29 1.26
N LEU A 347 10.86 -18.20 0.52
CA LEU A 347 10.31 -16.88 0.83
C LEU A 347 8.79 -16.85 0.69
N ALA A 348 8.22 -17.48 -0.35
CA ALA A 348 6.78 -17.55 -0.54
C ALA A 348 6.07 -18.30 0.59
N ARG A 349 6.63 -19.45 1.02
CA ARG A 349 6.13 -20.20 2.18
C ARG A 349 6.20 -19.39 3.47
N TYR A 350 7.34 -18.73 3.70
CA TYR A 350 7.51 -17.87 4.87
C TYR A 350 6.47 -16.73 4.89
N ALA A 351 6.29 -16.03 3.77
CA ALA A 351 5.29 -14.96 3.66
C ALA A 351 3.87 -15.46 3.92
N LEU A 352 3.49 -16.64 3.40
CA LEU A 352 2.17 -17.20 3.65
C LEU A 352 1.94 -17.50 5.14
N ILE A 353 2.95 -18.04 5.84
CA ILE A 353 2.89 -18.26 7.28
C ILE A 353 2.71 -16.92 8.02
N GLN A 354 3.48 -15.89 7.64
CA GLN A 354 3.40 -14.56 8.27
C GLN A 354 2.05 -13.89 8.03
N LEU A 355 1.46 -14.01 6.84
CA LEU A 355 0.12 -13.51 6.54
C LEU A 355 -0.95 -14.23 7.37
N LYS A 356 -0.90 -15.57 7.46
CA LYS A 356 -1.82 -16.34 8.31
C LYS A 356 -1.73 -15.93 9.78
N GLN A 357 -0.51 -15.76 10.29
CA GLN A 357 -0.30 -15.29 11.66
C GLN A 357 -0.81 -13.86 11.87
N ALA A 358 -0.62 -12.98 10.89
CA ALA A 358 -1.12 -11.62 10.92
C ALA A 358 -2.66 -11.57 10.89
N TYR A 359 -3.30 -12.38 10.05
CA TYR A 359 -4.74 -12.55 10.01
C TYR A 359 -5.28 -13.05 11.36
N THR A 360 -4.71 -14.12 11.91
CA THR A 360 -5.05 -14.63 13.25
C THR A 360 -4.90 -13.55 14.32
N GLY A 361 -3.80 -12.78 14.29
CA GLY A 361 -3.58 -11.68 15.21
C GLY A 361 -4.63 -10.57 15.12
N LEU A 362 -5.13 -10.27 13.92
CA LEU A 362 -6.21 -9.30 13.72
C LEU A 362 -7.54 -9.86 14.24
N ILE A 363 -7.91 -11.09 13.90
CA ILE A 363 -9.19 -11.65 14.39
C ILE A 363 -9.18 -11.87 15.89
N SER A 364 -8.07 -12.27 16.52
CA SER A 364 -7.99 -12.39 17.98
C SER A 364 -8.13 -11.05 18.68
N SER A 365 -7.56 -9.98 18.09
CA SER A 365 -7.81 -8.62 18.58
C SER A 365 -9.29 -8.22 18.44
N VAL A 366 -9.99 -8.75 17.42
CA VAL A 366 -11.43 -8.58 17.21
C VAL A 366 -12.26 -9.50 18.10
N SER A 367 -11.77 -10.68 18.52
CA SER A 367 -12.44 -11.60 19.44
C SER A 367 -12.46 -11.07 20.88
N ASP A 368 -11.42 -10.32 21.28
CA ASP A 368 -11.48 -9.44 22.47
C ASP A 368 -12.45 -8.26 22.28
N THR A 369 -12.98 -8.07 21.07
CA THR A 369 -13.95 -7.02 20.72
C THR A 369 -15.36 -7.58 20.39
N GLN A 370 -15.52 -8.90 20.22
CA GLN A 370 -16.82 -9.57 19.98
C GLN A 370 -17.46 -10.16 21.25
N SER A 371 -16.97 -9.73 22.40
CA SER A 371 -17.77 -9.66 23.63
C SER A 371 -18.09 -8.21 23.99
N ASN A 372 -18.32 -7.28 23.04
CA ASN A 372 -18.80 -5.93 23.39
C ASN A 372 -20.34 -5.79 23.42
N THR A 373 -21.01 -6.82 23.93
CA THR A 373 -22.05 -6.61 24.96
C THR A 373 -21.50 -6.75 26.38
N VAL A 374 -20.17 -6.76 26.56
CA VAL A 374 -19.54 -6.34 27.81
C VAL A 374 -19.58 -4.82 27.80
N THR A 375 -20.45 -4.29 28.63
CA THR A 375 -20.32 -3.01 29.32
C THR A 375 -18.87 -2.51 29.33
N ALA A 376 -18.50 -1.66 28.37
CA ALA A 376 -17.18 -1.04 28.31
C ALA A 376 -16.99 -0.20 29.58
N GLY A 377 -16.31 -0.77 30.57
CA GLY A 377 -16.13 -0.15 31.88
C GLY A 377 -15.55 1.27 31.77
N PHE A 378 -15.86 2.09 32.76
CA PHE A 378 -15.32 3.45 32.84
C PHE A 378 -13.78 3.44 32.77
N SER A 379 -13.19 4.18 31.84
CA SER A 379 -11.73 4.27 31.74
C SER A 379 -11.22 5.64 31.31
N LEU A 380 -10.14 6.09 31.96
CA LEU A 380 -9.34 7.27 31.62
C LEU A 380 -7.94 6.82 31.21
N LYS A 381 -7.59 7.00 29.93
CA LYS A 381 -6.30 6.60 29.38
C LYS A 381 -5.24 7.67 29.58
N GLN A 382 -3.97 7.26 29.52
CA GLN A 382 -2.83 8.16 29.55
C GLN A 382 -2.92 9.15 28.37
N ASN A 383 -2.63 10.44 28.62
CA ASN A 383 -2.60 11.44 27.55
C ASN A 383 -1.45 11.15 26.59
N TYR A 384 -1.63 11.44 25.30
CA TYR A 384 -0.60 11.26 24.28
C TYR A 384 -0.51 12.48 23.35
N PRO A 385 0.71 12.99 23.08
CA PRO A 385 1.98 12.60 23.69
C PRO A 385 2.03 12.90 25.21
N ASN A 386 2.92 12.21 25.94
CA ASN A 386 3.27 12.50 27.34
C ASN A 386 4.73 12.03 27.59
N PRO A 387 5.72 12.92 27.76
CA PRO A 387 5.58 14.38 27.86
C PRO A 387 5.07 15.03 26.57
N PHE A 388 4.52 16.24 26.64
CA PHE A 388 3.97 16.94 25.46
C PHE A 388 4.39 18.40 25.35
N ASN A 389 4.49 18.89 24.11
CA ASN A 389 4.63 20.29 23.72
C ASN A 389 4.18 20.44 22.24
N PRO A 390 3.29 21.39 21.86
CA PRO A 390 2.44 22.23 22.69
C PRO A 390 1.06 21.61 22.98
N MET A 391 0.76 20.43 22.44
CA MET A 391 -0.57 19.81 22.49
C MET A 391 -0.53 18.34 22.89
N THR A 392 -1.55 17.89 23.64
CA THR A 392 -1.80 16.48 23.97
C THR A 392 -3.27 16.12 23.78
N ARG A 393 -3.59 14.83 23.67
CA ARG A 393 -4.96 14.29 23.62
C ARG A 393 -5.22 13.38 24.80
N ILE A 394 -6.36 13.57 25.46
CA ILE A 394 -6.85 12.74 26.57
C ILE A 394 -8.00 11.88 26.08
N ARG A 395 -7.89 10.55 26.22
CA ARG A 395 -8.93 9.57 25.84
C ARG A 395 -9.63 9.02 27.08
N PHE A 396 -10.96 8.92 27.03
CA PHE A 396 -11.75 8.22 28.05
C PHE A 396 -12.97 7.50 27.46
N SER A 397 -13.49 6.50 28.17
CA SER A 397 -14.67 5.72 27.79
C SER A 397 -15.70 5.69 28.92
N LEU A 398 -16.97 5.81 28.56
CA LEU A 398 -18.13 5.81 29.45
C LEU A 398 -19.01 4.58 29.16
N PRO A 399 -19.32 3.73 30.16
CA PRO A 399 -20.17 2.55 29.98
C PRO A 399 -21.64 2.91 29.75
N VAL A 400 -22.07 4.04 30.31
CA VAL A 400 -23.44 4.55 30.31
C VAL A 400 -23.40 6.07 30.11
N SER A 401 -24.56 6.67 29.87
CA SER A 401 -24.67 8.13 29.85
C SER A 401 -24.31 8.69 31.24
N CYS A 402 -23.36 9.62 31.28
CA CYS A 402 -22.85 10.22 32.51
C CYS A 402 -22.77 11.74 32.38
N THR A 403 -22.97 12.45 33.49
CA THR A 403 -22.46 13.81 33.63
C THR A 403 -20.98 13.73 34.01
N ILE A 404 -20.10 14.31 33.19
CA ILE A 404 -18.65 14.26 33.40
C ILE A 404 -18.06 15.61 33.79
N HIS A 405 -16.90 15.58 34.43
CA HIS A 405 -15.99 16.71 34.62
C HIS A 405 -14.54 16.23 34.42
N LEU A 406 -13.90 16.71 33.35
CA LEU A 406 -12.48 16.48 33.06
C LEU A 406 -11.68 17.74 33.41
N THR A 407 -10.94 17.71 34.52
CA THR A 407 -10.25 18.89 35.07
C THR A 407 -8.76 18.64 35.21
N ILE A 408 -7.94 19.63 34.85
CA ILE A 408 -6.50 19.67 35.08
C ILE A 408 -6.20 20.24 36.46
N TYR A 409 -5.25 19.66 37.18
CA TYR A 409 -4.78 20.04 38.50
C TYR A 409 -3.26 20.22 38.49
N ASN A 410 -2.74 21.14 39.29
CA ASN A 410 -1.30 21.26 39.56
C ASN A 410 -0.84 20.25 40.63
N VAL A 411 0.45 20.25 40.97
CA VAL A 411 1.04 19.35 41.98
C VAL A 411 0.51 19.56 43.41
N THR A 412 -0.06 20.74 43.72
CA THR A 412 -0.67 21.03 45.02
C THR A 412 -2.15 20.65 45.07
N GLY A 413 -2.70 20.04 44.00
CA GLY A 413 -4.10 19.67 43.91
C GLY A 413 -5.06 20.84 43.62
N LYS A 414 -4.55 22.02 43.25
CA LYS A 414 -5.39 23.15 42.82
C LYS A 414 -5.85 22.93 41.38
N ALA A 415 -7.16 23.06 41.14
CA ALA A 415 -7.73 23.01 39.80
C ALA A 415 -7.21 24.19 38.95
N VAL A 416 -6.71 23.87 37.76
CA VAL A 416 -6.13 24.82 36.81
C VAL A 416 -7.16 25.21 35.76
N LEU A 417 -7.82 24.23 35.15
CA LEU A 417 -8.88 24.43 34.15
C LEU A 417 -9.69 23.15 33.95
N THR A 418 -10.94 23.29 33.49
CA THR A 418 -11.80 22.17 33.07
C THR A 418 -11.83 22.09 31.56
N LEU A 419 -11.46 20.92 31.02
CA LEU A 419 -11.38 20.65 29.58
C LEU A 419 -12.71 20.22 28.96
N ALA A 420 -13.52 19.49 29.73
CA ALA A 420 -14.84 19.04 29.31
C ALA A 420 -15.74 18.88 30.53
N SER A 421 -17.00 19.31 30.41
CA SER A 421 -17.99 19.24 31.49
C SER A 421 -19.38 19.13 30.91
N GLY A 422 -20.24 18.30 31.52
CA GLY A 422 -21.66 18.17 31.13
C GLY A 422 -22.08 16.74 30.80
N PRO A 423 -23.28 16.56 30.21
CA PRO A 423 -23.83 15.24 29.89
C PRO A 423 -23.17 14.63 28.65
N PHE A 424 -22.68 13.41 28.78
CA PHE A 424 -22.09 12.60 27.71
C PHE A 424 -22.85 11.27 27.63
N LYS A 425 -23.02 10.74 26.41
CA LYS A 425 -23.64 9.42 26.20
C LYS A 425 -22.60 8.31 26.49
N ALA A 426 -23.06 7.06 26.55
CA ALA A 426 -22.15 5.92 26.54
C ALA A 426 -21.28 5.97 25.26
N GLY A 427 -19.97 5.75 25.40
CA GLY A 427 -19.05 5.83 24.27
C GLY A 427 -17.62 6.22 24.65
N THR A 428 -16.75 6.32 23.64
CA THR A 428 -15.35 6.75 23.80
C THR A 428 -15.15 8.15 23.25
N TYR A 429 -14.42 8.99 23.99
CA TYR A 429 -14.22 10.40 23.72
C TYR A 429 -12.75 10.78 23.76
N PHE A 430 -12.40 11.83 23.01
CA PHE A 430 -11.06 12.41 22.93
C PHE A 430 -11.15 13.91 23.16
N VAL A 431 -10.31 14.44 24.05
CA VAL A 431 -10.23 15.88 24.33
C VAL A 431 -8.80 16.35 24.11
N SER A 432 -8.62 17.26 23.15
CA SER A 432 -7.33 17.89 22.83
C SER A 432 -7.09 19.07 23.78
N TRP A 433 -5.85 19.22 24.23
CA TRP A 433 -5.46 20.33 25.10
C TRP A 433 -4.13 20.92 24.67
N SER A 434 -4.10 22.25 24.52
CA SER A 434 -2.89 23.05 24.29
C SER A 434 -2.84 24.19 25.32
N PRO A 435 -1.94 24.13 26.33
CA PRO A 435 -1.76 25.16 27.33
C PRO A 435 -1.31 26.49 26.71
N LYS A 436 -1.94 27.60 27.09
CA LYS A 436 -1.54 28.95 26.62
C LYS A 436 -0.69 29.76 27.60
N ALA A 437 -0.61 29.36 28.88
CA ALA A 437 0.08 30.14 29.92
C ALA A 437 0.50 29.31 31.15
N LEU A 438 0.90 28.04 30.96
CA LEU A 438 1.36 27.18 32.06
C LEU A 438 2.89 27.08 32.09
N ALA A 439 3.45 26.90 33.28
CA ALA A 439 4.86 26.55 33.44
C ALA A 439 5.07 25.09 32.98
N GLY A 440 6.25 24.78 32.43
CA GLY A 440 6.64 23.39 32.19
C GLY A 440 6.70 22.65 33.53
N GLY A 441 6.22 21.41 33.55
CA GLY A 441 6.19 20.62 34.78
C GLY A 441 5.10 19.56 34.83
N VAL A 442 4.98 18.96 36.00
CA VAL A 442 4.02 17.88 36.28
C VAL A 442 2.65 18.46 36.59
N TYR A 443 1.63 17.89 35.97
CA TYR A 443 0.23 18.16 36.25
C TYR A 443 -0.53 16.84 36.35
N PHE A 444 -1.77 16.92 36.80
CA PHE A 444 -2.69 15.80 36.85
C PHE A 444 -3.96 16.16 36.12
N TYR A 445 -4.62 15.17 35.53
CA TYR A 445 -5.97 15.34 35.00
C TYR A 445 -6.86 14.29 35.63
N ARG A 446 -8.05 14.71 36.01
CA ARG A 446 -9.05 13.88 36.67
C ARG A 446 -10.33 13.91 35.87
N LEU A 447 -10.85 12.73 35.57
CA LEU A 447 -12.20 12.54 35.05
C LEU A 447 -13.08 12.08 36.20
N THR A 448 -14.11 12.87 36.49
CA THR A 448 -15.23 12.50 37.34
C THR A 448 -16.42 12.21 36.44
N ALA A 449 -17.11 11.09 36.64
CA ALA A 449 -18.32 10.73 35.90
C ALA A 449 -19.42 10.23 36.84
N LYS A 450 -20.62 10.79 36.69
CA LYS A 450 -21.82 10.40 37.42
C LYS A 450 -22.87 9.86 36.45
N PRO A 451 -23.25 8.57 36.52
CA PRO A 451 -24.30 8.00 35.70
C PRO A 451 -25.62 8.78 35.79
N VAL A 452 -26.32 8.94 34.67
CA VAL A 452 -27.61 9.66 34.58
C VAL A 452 -28.79 8.76 35.02
N THR A 453 -28.64 7.42 34.96
CA THR A 453 -29.67 6.44 35.37
C THR A 453 -29.03 5.22 36.06
N GLY A 454 -29.59 4.79 37.21
CA GLY A 454 -29.15 3.61 37.96
C GLY A 454 -29.51 3.68 39.46
N THR A 455 -29.87 2.55 40.08
CA THR A 455 -30.42 2.43 41.44
C THR A 455 -29.42 2.72 42.59
N ARG A 456 -28.15 3.04 42.28
CA ARG A 456 -27.18 3.71 43.17
C ARG A 456 -26.21 4.55 42.31
N PRO A 457 -26.27 5.90 42.33
CA PRO A 457 -25.38 6.73 41.53
C PRO A 457 -23.99 6.83 42.19
N GLU A 458 -23.15 5.82 42.01
CA GLU A 458 -21.75 5.90 42.46
C GLU A 458 -20.97 6.87 41.56
N LEU A 459 -20.29 7.83 42.19
CA LEU A 459 -19.43 8.79 41.52
C LEU A 459 -18.11 8.10 41.16
N ILE A 460 -17.81 7.97 39.86
CA ILE A 460 -16.59 7.33 39.40
C ILE A 460 -15.53 8.41 39.15
N VAL A 461 -14.33 8.22 39.72
CA VAL A 461 -13.22 9.17 39.59
C VAL A 461 -11.94 8.44 39.21
N GLN A 462 -11.28 8.87 38.12
CA GLN A 462 -9.92 8.44 37.78
C GLN A 462 -9.02 9.65 37.57
N THR A 463 -7.76 9.54 38.01
CA THR A 463 -6.74 10.59 37.87
C THR A 463 -5.50 10.01 37.20
N LYS A 464 -4.85 10.79 36.33
CA LYS A 464 -3.61 10.42 35.65
C LYS A 464 -2.63 11.61 35.69
N LYS A 465 -1.33 11.30 35.66
CA LYS A 465 -0.24 12.28 35.65
C LYS A 465 0.10 12.64 34.21
N LEU A 466 0.37 13.92 33.92
CA LEU A 466 0.90 14.38 32.65
C LEU A 466 2.10 15.32 32.86
N LEU A 467 3.05 15.33 31.93
CA LEU A 467 4.25 16.16 31.95
C LEU A 467 4.20 17.12 30.76
N TYR A 468 4.08 18.42 31.05
CA TYR A 468 4.13 19.48 30.04
C TYR A 468 5.57 19.97 29.91
N LEU A 469 6.11 19.98 28.70
CA LEU A 469 7.41 20.55 28.39
C LEU A 469 7.19 21.95 27.80
N LYS A 470 7.85 22.96 28.36
CA LYS A 470 7.79 24.34 27.88
C LYS A 470 8.93 24.62 26.92
#